data_AF-A0A444XNR7-F1
#
_entry.id   AF-A0A444XNR7-F1
#
_cell.length_a   1.000
_cell.length_b   1.000
_cell.length_c   1.000
_cell.angle_alpha   90.00
_cell.angle_beta   90.00
_cell.angle_gamma   90.00
#
_symmetry.space_group_name_H-M   'P 1'
#
loop_
_entity.id
_entity.type
_entity.pdbx_description
1 polymer ?
#
loop_
_entity_poly.entity_id
_entity_poly.type
_entity_poly.pdbx_seq_one_letter_code
_entity_poly.pdbx_strand_id
1 'polypeptide(L)'
;MKQEDSWQLTSCYKKHTCSKATKIGIMSSQWLSKAFMKKICENPKIKLRSLIKKAHSKWNVDLTMTKAARVKQQALDEINGTYGEQYRRIHDYAAELLRSNPGSTVQIQVERPPEFELETPPPGTDLRPRFQRIYICLEACKRSFMVCRPMIGLDGCFIKTPYGGQLLTAIGWDPNDQILPIAYAVVEAETKDSWRWFLLNLCDDLVVDKIRWCTFMSDQQKVTLNLNLCN
;
A
#
# COMPACT_ATOMS: atom_id res chain seq x y z
N MET A 1 -21.01 50.81 -13.08
CA MET A 1 -20.39 49.79 -12.21
C MET A 1 -21.31 48.58 -12.09
N LYS A 2 -21.31 47.66 -13.07
CA LYS A 2 -22.13 46.43 -13.09
C LYS A 2 -21.31 45.20 -13.56
N GLN A 3 -19.99 45.23 -13.44
CA GLN A 3 -19.09 44.21 -14.01
C GLN A 3 -17.86 43.97 -13.11
N GLU A 4 -18.08 43.51 -11.88
CA GLU A 4 -17.03 42.85 -11.11
C GLU A 4 -17.54 41.48 -10.66
N ASP A 5 -16.82 40.43 -11.04
CA ASP A 5 -17.02 39.05 -10.58
C ASP A 5 -16.42 38.88 -9.17
N SER A 6 -16.89 39.69 -8.22
CA SER A 6 -16.49 39.59 -6.82
C SER A 6 -17.71 39.30 -5.96
N TRP A 7 -17.58 38.35 -5.03
CA TRP A 7 -18.63 38.06 -4.07
C TRP A 7 -18.69 39.20 -3.04
N GLN A 8 -19.76 40.00 -3.10
CA GLN A 8 -20.00 41.05 -2.12
C GLN A 8 -21.01 40.59 -1.06
N LEU A 9 -20.63 40.74 0.21
CA LEU A 9 -21.54 40.50 1.32
C LEU A 9 -22.53 41.68 1.43
N THR A 10 -23.71 41.54 0.84
CA THR A 10 -24.72 42.62 0.75
C THR A 10 -25.56 42.80 2.01
N SER A 11 -25.62 41.79 2.88
CA SER A 11 -26.33 41.89 4.16
C SER A 11 -25.66 41.04 5.23
N CYS A 12 -25.57 41.56 6.46
CA CYS A 12 -25.05 40.84 7.62
C CYS A 12 -25.94 41.15 8.83
N TYR A 13 -26.75 40.18 9.24
CA TYR A 13 -27.63 40.31 10.40
C TYR A 13 -26.91 39.84 11.66
N LYS A 14 -26.47 40.79 12.50
CA LYS A 14 -25.71 40.50 13.73
C LYS A 14 -26.54 39.82 14.84
N LYS A 15 -27.86 40.05 14.86
CA LYS A 15 -28.80 39.36 15.76
C LYS A 15 -29.44 38.20 14.99
N HIS A 16 -29.06 36.98 15.34
CA HIS A 16 -29.67 35.78 14.83
C HIS A 16 -30.52 35.13 15.93
N THR A 17 -31.76 34.77 15.61
CA THR A 17 -32.61 33.89 16.43
C THR A 17 -32.43 32.42 16.06
N CYS A 18 -31.42 32.11 15.23
CA CYS A 18 -31.17 30.75 14.77
C CYS A 18 -30.86 29.83 15.94
N SER A 19 -31.73 28.86 16.17
CA SER A 19 -31.49 27.74 17.06
C SER A 19 -30.37 26.86 16.49
N LYS A 20 -29.62 26.17 17.35
CA LYS A 20 -28.57 25.22 16.93
C LYS A 20 -29.20 24.14 16.04
N ALA A 21 -28.94 24.21 14.73
CA ALA A 21 -29.38 23.21 13.78
C ALA A 21 -28.31 22.11 13.67
N THR A 22 -28.59 20.93 14.22
CA THR A 22 -27.67 19.79 14.17
C THR A 22 -27.84 18.94 12.91
N LYS A 23 -28.93 19.16 12.15
CA LYS A 23 -29.17 18.57 10.83
C LYS A 23 -28.84 19.60 9.73
N ILE A 24 -27.67 19.45 9.12
CA ILE A 24 -27.19 20.33 8.06
C ILE A 24 -27.30 19.61 6.71
N GLY A 25 -28.14 20.10 5.80
CA GLY A 25 -28.39 19.48 4.49
C GLY A 25 -27.16 19.38 3.58
N ILE A 26 -26.24 20.36 3.70
CA ILE A 26 -24.98 20.41 2.96
C ILE A 26 -24.02 19.27 3.38
N MET A 27 -24.14 18.79 4.63
CA MET A 27 -23.35 17.66 5.13
C MET A 27 -23.98 16.34 4.71
N SER A 28 -23.87 16.08 3.40
CA SER A 28 -24.28 14.83 2.76
C SER A 28 -23.40 13.66 3.22
N SER A 29 -23.87 12.43 2.98
CA SER A 29 -23.06 11.24 3.31
C SER A 29 -21.77 11.19 2.49
N GLN A 30 -21.79 11.67 1.24
CA GLN A 30 -20.61 11.76 0.36
C GLN A 30 -19.57 12.75 0.90
N TRP A 31 -19.99 13.92 1.37
CA TRP A 31 -19.04 14.87 1.94
C TRP A 31 -18.42 14.30 3.23
N LEU A 32 -19.25 13.69 4.08
CA LEU A 32 -18.81 13.07 5.32
C LEU A 32 -17.89 11.86 5.09
N SER A 33 -18.12 11.05 4.05
CA SER A 33 -17.25 9.91 3.73
C SER A 33 -15.85 10.39 3.37
N LYS A 34 -15.74 11.42 2.52
CA LYS A 34 -14.47 12.06 2.18
C LYS A 34 -13.80 12.69 3.40
N ALA A 35 -14.55 13.41 4.22
CA ALA A 35 -14.02 14.06 5.42
C ALA A 35 -13.53 13.08 6.49
N PHE A 36 -14.10 11.87 6.54
CA PHE A 36 -13.68 10.78 7.45
C PHE A 36 -12.71 9.77 6.81
N MET A 37 -12.42 9.88 5.52
CA MET A 37 -11.71 8.87 4.74
C MET A 37 -10.38 8.46 5.39
N LYS A 38 -9.52 9.42 5.74
CA LYS A 38 -8.24 9.16 6.44
C LYS A 38 -8.42 8.36 7.74
N LYS A 39 -9.40 8.73 8.57
CA LYS A 39 -9.67 8.05 9.85
C LYS A 39 -10.21 6.63 9.66
N ILE A 40 -11.01 6.42 8.61
CA ILE A 40 -11.55 5.10 8.27
C ILE A 40 -10.44 4.23 7.67
N CYS A 41 -9.53 4.81 6.88
CA CYS A 41 -8.34 4.13 6.37
C CYS A 41 -7.41 3.67 7.50
N GLU A 42 -7.15 4.52 8.49
CA GLU A 42 -6.30 4.19 9.65
C GLU A 42 -6.93 3.12 10.56
N ASN A 43 -8.26 3.09 10.67
CA ASN A 43 -8.99 2.09 11.46
C ASN A 43 -10.32 1.71 10.78
N PRO A 44 -10.29 0.74 9.84
CA PRO A 44 -11.49 0.28 9.15
C PRO A 44 -12.54 -0.33 10.11
N LYS A 45 -12.08 -0.85 11.26
CA LYS A 45 -12.93 -1.43 12.32
C LYS A 45 -13.53 -0.39 13.27
N ILE A 46 -13.43 0.91 12.96
CA ILE A 46 -14.03 1.97 13.78
C ILE A 46 -15.53 1.70 14.03
N LYS A 47 -15.92 1.76 15.30
CA LYS A 47 -17.32 1.59 15.72
C LYS A 47 -18.14 2.80 15.27
N LEU A 48 -19.35 2.56 14.77
CA LEU A 48 -20.25 3.62 14.28
C LEU A 48 -20.53 4.69 15.34
N ARG A 49 -20.72 4.30 16.61
CA ARG A 49 -20.91 5.25 17.72
C ARG A 49 -19.72 6.22 17.89
N SER A 50 -18.49 5.73 17.66
CA SER A 50 -17.29 6.58 17.71
C SER A 50 -17.27 7.58 16.54
N LEU A 51 -17.68 7.14 15.35
CA LEU A 51 -17.80 8.01 14.18
C LEU A 51 -18.84 9.13 14.40
N ILE A 52 -20.01 8.79 14.96
CA ILE A 52 -21.06 9.74 15.32
C ILE A 52 -20.56 10.75 16.34
N LYS A 53 -19.92 10.29 17.43
CA LYS A 53 -19.35 11.17 18.45
C LYS A 53 -18.32 12.14 17.86
N LYS A 54 -17.47 11.66 16.94
CA LYS A 54 -16.48 12.48 16.24
C LYS A 54 -17.11 13.52 15.31
N ALA A 55 -18.22 13.18 14.64
CA ALA A 55 -18.94 14.13 13.79
C ALA A 55 -19.58 15.24 14.63
N HIS A 56 -20.20 14.88 15.76
CA HIS A 56 -20.75 15.84 16.69
C HIS A 56 -19.68 16.74 17.30
N SER A 57 -18.55 16.18 17.76
CA SER A 57 -17.49 16.98 18.39
C SER A 57 -16.80 17.95 17.41
N LYS A 58 -16.67 17.56 16.14
CA LYS A 58 -15.92 18.36 15.15
C LYS A 58 -16.79 19.38 14.42
N TRP A 59 -18.04 19.03 14.11
CA TRP A 59 -18.91 19.84 13.26
C TRP A 59 -20.28 20.13 13.87
N ASN A 60 -20.52 19.72 15.13
CA ASN A 60 -21.80 19.88 15.82
C ASN A 60 -22.99 19.29 15.03
N VAL A 61 -22.74 18.16 14.36
CA VAL A 61 -23.73 17.46 13.53
C VAL A 61 -24.18 16.16 14.18
N ASP A 62 -25.50 15.99 14.23
CA ASP A 62 -26.15 14.75 14.64
C ASP A 62 -26.25 13.78 13.47
N LEU A 63 -25.56 12.65 13.60
CA LEU A 63 -25.64 11.56 12.64
C LEU A 63 -26.52 10.44 13.19
N THR A 64 -27.51 10.04 12.39
CA THR A 64 -28.24 8.80 12.64
C THR A 64 -27.31 7.60 12.43
N MET A 65 -27.60 6.49 13.11
CA MET A 65 -26.84 5.24 12.95
C MET A 65 -26.79 4.79 11.48
N THR A 66 -27.91 4.88 10.77
CA THR A 66 -28.01 4.52 9.35
C THR A 66 -27.14 5.41 8.46
N LYS A 67 -27.12 6.72 8.72
CA LYS A 67 -26.28 7.66 7.96
C LYS A 67 -24.79 7.42 8.26
N ALA A 68 -24.43 7.16 9.51
CA ALA A 68 -23.06 6.82 9.89
C ALA A 68 -22.59 5.51 9.25
N ALA A 69 -23.45 4.49 9.17
CA ALA A 69 -23.16 3.24 8.45
C ALA A 69 -22.92 3.50 6.96
N ARG A 70 -23.78 4.28 6.31
CA ARG A 70 -23.62 4.67 4.90
C ARG A 70 -22.34 5.44 4.64
N VAL A 71 -22.01 6.42 5.49
CA VAL A 71 -20.75 7.19 5.42
C VAL A 71 -19.54 6.27 5.51
N LYS A 72 -19.57 5.32 6.46
CA LYS A 72 -18.50 4.34 6.62
C LYS A 72 -18.36 3.45 5.38
N GLN A 73 -19.47 2.92 4.88
CA GLN A 73 -19.46 2.05 3.70
C GLN A 73 -18.94 2.79 2.46
N GLN A 74 -19.45 4.00 2.19
CA GLN A 74 -19.00 4.81 1.05
C GLN A 74 -17.49 5.09 1.10
N ALA A 75 -16.94 5.38 2.29
CA ALA A 75 -15.51 5.57 2.43
C ALA A 75 -14.72 4.27 2.20
N LEU A 76 -15.21 3.13 2.69
CA LEU A 76 -14.57 1.83 2.46
C LEU A 76 -14.61 1.43 0.97
N ASP A 77 -15.72 1.66 0.29
CA ASP A 77 -15.87 1.37 -1.14
C ASP A 77 -14.89 2.20 -1.98
N GLU A 78 -14.75 3.50 -1.67
CA GLU A 78 -13.81 4.40 -2.33
C GLU A 78 -12.35 4.01 -2.06
N ILE A 79 -12.03 3.66 -0.80
CA ILE A 79 -10.70 3.17 -0.40
C ILE A 79 -10.37 1.88 -1.17
N ASN A 80 -11.26 0.89 -1.18
CA ASN A 80 -11.05 -0.39 -1.85
C ASN A 80 -10.95 -0.24 -3.38
N GLY A 81 -11.80 0.61 -3.98
CA GLY A 81 -11.75 0.93 -5.40
C GLY A 81 -10.39 1.53 -5.78
N THR A 82 -9.89 2.45 -4.96
CA THR A 82 -8.57 3.08 -5.14
C THR A 82 -7.45 2.03 -5.14
N TYR A 83 -7.47 1.07 -4.21
CA TYR A 83 -6.46 0.00 -4.21
C TYR A 83 -6.53 -0.86 -5.47
N GLY A 84 -7.74 -1.28 -5.88
CA GLY A 84 -7.93 -2.05 -7.11
C GLY A 84 -7.38 -1.34 -8.36
N GLU A 85 -7.55 -0.02 -8.44
CA GLU A 85 -6.98 0.82 -9.49
C GLU A 85 -5.45 0.92 -9.40
N GLN A 86 -4.89 1.02 -8.20
CA GLN A 86 -3.43 1.02 -8.00
C GLN A 86 -2.79 -0.29 -8.46
N TYR A 87 -3.38 -1.44 -8.13
CA TYR A 87 -2.87 -2.75 -8.57
C TYR A 87 -2.87 -2.89 -10.10
N ARG A 88 -3.86 -2.29 -10.80
CA ARG A 88 -3.88 -2.28 -12.28
C ARG A 88 -2.70 -1.53 -12.89
N ARG A 89 -2.09 -0.60 -12.16
CA ARG A 89 -0.98 0.23 -12.62
C ARG A 89 0.39 -0.30 -12.20
N ILE A 90 0.47 -1.49 -11.59
CA ILE A 90 1.75 -2.07 -11.16
C ILE A 90 2.72 -2.26 -12.32
N HIS A 91 2.23 -2.67 -13.49
CA HIS A 91 3.07 -2.79 -14.69
C HIS A 91 3.53 -1.42 -15.21
N ASP A 92 2.67 -0.39 -15.18
CA ASP A 92 3.07 0.98 -15.51
C ASP A 92 4.17 1.48 -14.57
N TYR A 93 4.02 1.21 -13.27
CA TYR A 93 4.98 1.59 -12.25
C TYR A 93 6.32 0.87 -12.45
N ALA A 94 6.30 -0.44 -12.74
CA ALA A 94 7.50 -1.21 -13.05
C ALA A 94 8.21 -0.67 -14.31
N ALA A 95 7.46 -0.38 -15.37
CA ALA A 95 8.01 0.20 -16.59
C ALA A 95 8.65 1.57 -16.31
N GLU A 96 7.99 2.41 -15.50
CA GLU A 96 8.50 3.73 -15.12
C GLU A 96 9.77 3.64 -14.25
N LEU A 97 9.83 2.67 -13.33
CA LEU A 97 11.04 2.40 -12.53
C LEU A 97 12.22 2.04 -13.42
N LEU A 98 12.02 1.14 -14.38
CA LEU A 98 13.06 0.70 -15.32
C LEU A 98 13.48 1.82 -16.28
N ARG A 99 12.53 2.64 -16.73
CA ARG A 99 12.79 3.81 -17.57
C ARG A 99 13.64 4.86 -16.86
N SER A 100 13.30 5.16 -15.60
CA SER A 100 13.98 6.18 -14.80
C SER A 100 15.27 5.70 -14.15
N ASN A 101 15.43 4.38 -13.93
CA ASN A 101 16.63 3.77 -13.35
C ASN A 101 17.11 2.58 -14.20
N PRO A 102 17.77 2.85 -15.35
CA PRO A 102 18.31 1.79 -16.21
C PRO A 102 19.27 0.86 -15.44
N GLY A 103 19.17 -0.45 -15.70
CA GLY A 103 19.94 -1.51 -15.01
C GLY A 103 19.27 -2.08 -13.76
N SER A 104 18.20 -1.44 -13.28
CA SER A 104 17.40 -1.96 -12.17
C SER A 104 16.67 -3.24 -12.58
N THR A 105 16.37 -4.09 -11.61
CA THR A 105 15.56 -5.30 -11.79
C THR A 105 14.19 -5.07 -11.18
N VAL A 106 13.14 -5.34 -11.95
CA VAL A 106 11.76 -5.38 -11.46
C VAL A 106 11.13 -6.67 -11.97
N GLN A 107 10.73 -7.55 -11.05
CA GLN A 107 10.13 -8.85 -11.37
C GLN A 107 8.73 -8.90 -10.79
N ILE A 108 7.73 -9.12 -11.63
CA ILE A 108 6.32 -9.22 -11.23
C ILE A 108 5.85 -10.64 -11.51
N GLN A 109 5.28 -11.27 -10.49
CA GLN A 109 4.57 -12.54 -10.64
C GLN A 109 3.08 -12.32 -10.43
N VAL A 110 2.30 -12.95 -11.31
CA VAL A 110 0.84 -12.97 -11.26
C VAL A 110 0.37 -14.41 -11.20
N GLU A 111 -0.72 -14.63 -10.49
CA GLU A 111 -1.43 -15.90 -10.44
C GLU A 111 -2.64 -15.82 -11.36
N ARG A 112 -2.81 -16.81 -12.24
CA ARG A 112 -4.02 -16.92 -13.04
C ARG A 112 -5.07 -17.73 -12.27
N PRO A 113 -6.34 -17.33 -12.30
CA PRO A 113 -7.40 -18.12 -11.71
C PRO A 113 -7.45 -19.50 -12.40
N PRO A 114 -7.69 -20.61 -11.67
CA PRO A 114 -7.76 -21.96 -12.25
C PRO A 114 -8.77 -22.07 -13.41
N GLU A 115 -9.83 -21.27 -13.34
CA GLU A 115 -10.87 -21.19 -14.35
C GLU A 115 -10.37 -20.67 -15.70
N PHE A 116 -9.19 -20.04 -15.75
CA PHE A 116 -8.54 -19.61 -17.00
C PHE A 116 -8.20 -20.78 -17.92
N GLU A 117 -7.95 -21.97 -17.37
CA GLU A 117 -7.58 -23.17 -18.14
C GLU A 117 -8.80 -23.95 -18.64
N LEU A 118 -10.00 -23.61 -18.19
CA LEU A 118 -11.23 -24.27 -18.62
C LEU A 118 -11.61 -23.79 -20.03
N GLU A 119 -11.95 -24.72 -20.93
CA GLU A 119 -12.47 -24.40 -22.27
C GLU A 119 -13.77 -23.57 -22.18
N THR A 120 -14.59 -23.85 -21.16
CA THR A 120 -15.83 -23.11 -20.86
C THR A 120 -15.86 -22.70 -19.39
N PRO A 121 -15.31 -21.52 -19.04
CA PRO A 121 -15.35 -21.01 -17.67
C PRO A 121 -16.78 -20.62 -17.26
N PRO A 122 -17.13 -20.69 -15.97
CA PRO A 122 -18.46 -20.32 -15.50
C PRO A 122 -18.81 -18.87 -15.89
N PRO A 123 -20.07 -18.59 -16.29
CA PRO A 123 -20.51 -17.23 -16.60
C PRO A 123 -20.31 -16.28 -15.42
N GLY A 124 -19.66 -15.14 -15.67
CA GLY A 124 -19.39 -14.13 -14.63
C GLY A 124 -18.08 -14.33 -13.87
N THR A 125 -17.27 -15.33 -14.20
CA THR A 125 -15.93 -15.50 -13.59
C THR A 125 -14.96 -14.44 -14.09
N ASP A 126 -14.22 -13.84 -13.15
CA ASP A 126 -13.12 -12.93 -13.46
C ASP A 126 -11.85 -13.73 -13.79
N LEU A 127 -11.52 -13.78 -15.08
CA LEU A 127 -10.36 -14.51 -15.62
C LEU A 127 -9.07 -13.69 -15.64
N ARG A 128 -9.09 -12.45 -15.11
CA ARG A 128 -7.90 -11.58 -15.12
C ARG A 128 -6.81 -12.14 -14.21
N PRO A 129 -5.53 -11.99 -14.58
CA PRO A 129 -4.41 -12.32 -13.71
C PRO A 129 -4.49 -11.53 -12.41
N ARG A 130 -4.23 -12.19 -11.29
CA ARG A 130 -4.19 -11.59 -9.96
C ARG A 130 -2.74 -11.31 -9.60
N PHE A 131 -2.49 -10.13 -9.05
CA PHE A 131 -1.17 -9.80 -8.52
C PHE A 131 -0.80 -10.78 -7.40
N GLN A 132 0.39 -11.39 -7.48
CA GLN A 132 0.91 -12.27 -6.44
C GLN A 132 2.04 -11.57 -5.68
N ARG A 133 3.09 -11.15 -6.40
CA ARG A 133 4.28 -10.55 -5.80
C ARG A 133 5.08 -9.71 -6.77
N ILE A 134 5.85 -8.77 -6.23
CA ILE A 134 6.81 -7.95 -6.97
C ILE A 134 8.12 -7.87 -6.21
N TYR A 135 9.23 -7.95 -6.93
CA TYR A 135 10.59 -7.75 -6.45
C TYR A 135 11.20 -6.56 -7.18
N ILE A 136 11.93 -5.72 -6.44
CA ILE A 136 12.60 -4.53 -6.95
C ILE A 136 14.01 -4.45 -6.37
N CYS A 137 14.98 -4.27 -7.25
CA CYS A 137 16.38 -4.02 -6.90
C CYS A 137 16.96 -2.96 -7.83
N LEU A 138 17.28 -1.80 -7.27
CA LEU A 138 17.73 -0.65 -8.05
C LEU A 138 19.20 -0.77 -8.41
N GLU A 139 19.57 -0.39 -9.64
CA GLU A 139 20.96 -0.46 -10.11
C GLU A 139 21.95 0.26 -9.18
N ALA A 140 21.55 1.43 -8.67
CA ALA A 140 22.37 2.20 -7.73
C ALA A 140 22.62 1.41 -6.44
N CYS A 141 21.63 0.68 -5.93
CA CYS A 141 21.75 -0.15 -4.74
C CYS A 141 22.66 -1.36 -4.98
N LYS A 142 22.53 -2.04 -6.13
CA LYS A 142 23.42 -3.14 -6.54
C LYS A 142 24.88 -2.70 -6.52
N ARG A 143 25.18 -1.59 -7.20
CA ARG A 143 26.54 -1.02 -7.27
C ARG A 143 27.06 -0.61 -5.90
N SER A 144 26.21 0.04 -5.09
CA SER A 144 26.60 0.51 -3.76
C SER A 144 26.95 -0.67 -2.85
N PHE A 145 26.22 -1.79 -2.95
CA PHE A 145 26.50 -2.98 -2.15
C PHE A 145 27.86 -3.62 -2.46
N MET A 146 28.42 -3.44 -3.67
CA MET A 146 29.72 -4.02 -4.02
C MET A 146 30.86 -3.51 -3.13
N VAL A 147 30.75 -2.26 -2.64
CA VAL A 147 31.70 -1.63 -1.72
C VAL A 147 31.25 -1.71 -0.24
N CYS A 148 30.07 -2.26 0.03
CA CYS A 148 29.61 -2.52 1.38
C CYS A 148 30.34 -3.69 2.04
N ARG A 149 30.22 -3.74 3.37
CA ARG A 149 30.65 -4.90 4.17
C ARG A 149 29.91 -6.15 3.66
N PRO A 150 30.56 -7.32 3.66
CA PRO A 150 29.95 -8.55 3.18
C PRO A 150 28.94 -9.09 4.21
N MET A 151 27.87 -8.33 4.45
CA MET A 151 26.83 -8.63 5.41
C MET A 151 25.49 -8.22 4.82
N ILE A 152 24.50 -9.12 4.90
CA ILE A 152 23.13 -8.89 4.43
C ILE A 152 22.17 -9.15 5.58
N GLY A 153 21.41 -8.13 5.96
CA GLY A 153 20.27 -8.26 6.85
C GLY A 153 19.01 -8.56 6.06
N LEU A 154 18.21 -9.50 6.53
CA LEU A 154 16.93 -9.89 5.96
C LEU A 154 15.84 -9.67 7.01
N ASP A 155 14.80 -8.95 6.61
CA ASP A 155 13.64 -8.68 7.47
C ASP A 155 12.33 -8.71 6.67
N GLY A 156 11.26 -9.11 7.33
CA GLY A 156 9.90 -9.17 6.80
C GLY A 156 8.94 -8.39 7.69
N CYS A 157 8.14 -7.48 7.13
CA CYS A 157 7.15 -6.74 7.90
C CYS A 157 5.76 -6.73 7.24
N PHE A 158 4.71 -6.65 8.06
CA PHE A 158 3.33 -6.64 7.58
C PHE A 158 2.96 -5.30 6.93
N ILE A 159 2.35 -5.37 5.75
CA ILE A 159 1.79 -4.18 5.09
C ILE A 159 0.33 -4.02 5.51
N LYS A 160 -0.06 -2.78 5.82
CA LYS A 160 -1.45 -2.43 6.16
C LYS A 160 -2.27 -2.15 4.90
N THR A 161 -2.49 -3.16 4.07
CA THR A 161 -3.46 -3.07 2.96
C THR A 161 -4.75 -3.84 3.30
N PRO A 162 -5.89 -3.55 2.65
CA PRO A 162 -7.10 -4.36 2.79
C PRO A 162 -6.91 -5.82 2.36
N TYR A 163 -5.94 -6.10 1.49
CA TYR A 163 -5.63 -7.41 0.94
C TYR A 163 -4.52 -8.14 1.73
N GLY A 164 -3.97 -7.50 2.77
CA GLY A 164 -2.81 -8.02 3.51
C GLY A 164 -1.51 -7.85 2.73
N GLY A 165 -0.64 -8.86 2.82
CA GLY A 165 0.69 -8.85 2.22
C GLY A 165 1.79 -8.45 3.19
N GLN A 166 3.02 -8.72 2.77
CA GLN A 166 4.23 -8.47 3.54
C GLN A 166 5.32 -7.86 2.66
N LEU A 167 6.14 -7.01 3.29
CA LEU A 167 7.31 -6.41 2.68
C LEU A 167 8.52 -7.19 3.16
N LEU A 168 9.19 -7.89 2.24
CA LEU A 168 10.50 -8.50 2.48
C LEU A 168 11.58 -7.51 2.06
N THR A 169 12.65 -7.42 2.83
CA THR A 169 13.75 -6.49 2.57
C THR A 169 15.10 -7.16 2.76
N ALA A 170 16.05 -6.78 1.91
CA ALA A 170 17.46 -7.05 2.07
C ALA A 170 18.20 -5.73 2.27
N ILE A 171 18.98 -5.64 3.34
CA ILE A 171 19.78 -4.47 3.69
C ILE A 171 21.26 -4.86 3.80
N GLY A 172 22.15 -3.92 3.51
CA GLY A 172 23.58 -4.02 3.76
C GLY A 172 24.08 -2.88 4.62
N TRP A 173 25.36 -2.92 4.97
CA TRP A 173 26.04 -1.86 5.72
C TRP A 173 27.22 -1.34 4.93
N ASP A 174 27.27 -0.03 4.74
CA ASP A 174 28.42 0.62 4.13
C ASP A 174 29.62 0.65 5.10
N PRO A 175 30.82 1.05 4.65
CA PRO A 175 31.99 1.16 5.52
C PRO A 175 31.80 2.10 6.73
N ASN A 176 30.85 3.05 6.65
CA ASN A 176 30.53 4.06 7.66
C ASN A 176 29.33 3.66 8.55
N ASP A 177 29.01 2.36 8.62
CA ASP A 177 27.93 1.79 9.44
C ASP A 177 26.52 2.33 9.10
N GLN A 178 26.33 2.90 7.90
CA GLN A 178 25.01 3.30 7.41
C GLN A 178 24.29 2.11 6.77
N ILE A 179 22.97 2.07 6.94
CA ILE A 179 22.12 1.04 6.34
C ILE A 179 21.85 1.39 4.88
N LEU A 180 22.14 0.44 3.99
CA LEU A 180 21.83 0.50 2.57
C LEU A 180 20.69 -0.47 2.25
N PRO A 181 19.51 0.00 1.82
CA PRO A 181 18.50 -0.88 1.22
C PRO A 181 19.01 -1.45 -0.10
N ILE A 182 19.11 -2.77 -0.21
CA ILE A 182 19.62 -3.45 -1.40
C ILE A 182 18.45 -3.75 -2.34
N ALA A 183 17.48 -4.52 -1.84
CA ALA A 183 16.29 -4.94 -2.57
C ALA A 183 15.11 -5.08 -1.63
N TYR A 184 13.91 -5.02 -2.20
CA TYR A 184 12.69 -5.28 -1.46
C TYR A 184 11.65 -5.97 -2.34
N ALA A 185 10.74 -6.70 -1.70
CA ALA A 185 9.63 -7.35 -2.38
C ALA A 185 8.33 -7.21 -1.60
N VAL A 186 7.24 -7.02 -2.32
CA VAL A 186 5.90 -7.15 -1.76
C VAL A 186 5.38 -8.54 -2.13
N VAL A 187 5.07 -9.34 -1.13
CA VAL A 187 4.63 -10.73 -1.26
C VAL A 187 3.29 -10.94 -0.57
N GLU A 188 2.59 -12.00 -0.96
CA GLU A 188 1.29 -12.38 -0.43
C GLU A 188 1.33 -12.75 1.06
N ALA A 189 2.39 -13.44 1.50
CA ALA A 189 2.61 -13.83 2.89
C ALA A 189 4.07 -14.25 3.10
N GLU A 190 4.57 -14.18 4.34
CA GLU A 190 5.83 -14.80 4.72
C GLU A 190 5.71 -16.33 4.70
N THR A 191 6.14 -16.89 3.58
CA THR A 191 6.22 -18.32 3.35
C THR A 191 7.62 -18.71 2.88
N LYS A 192 7.96 -20.00 2.99
CA LYS A 192 9.24 -20.49 2.45
C LYS A 192 9.35 -20.22 0.95
N ASP A 193 8.25 -20.32 0.22
CA ASP A 193 8.17 -20.03 -1.21
C ASP A 193 8.46 -18.57 -1.52
N SER A 194 7.81 -17.64 -0.81
CA SER A 194 8.05 -16.19 -0.97
C SER A 194 9.51 -15.80 -0.68
N TRP A 195 10.11 -16.35 0.38
CA TRP A 195 11.51 -16.10 0.73
C TRP A 195 12.46 -16.74 -0.28
N ARG A 196 12.19 -17.97 -0.74
CA ARG A 196 12.98 -18.62 -1.78
C ARG A 196 12.98 -17.79 -3.06
N TRP A 197 11.80 -17.35 -3.50
CA TRP A 197 11.66 -16.50 -4.68
C TRP A 197 12.42 -15.17 -4.51
N PHE A 198 12.28 -14.51 -3.36
CA PHE A 198 13.01 -13.29 -3.06
C PHE A 198 14.53 -13.48 -3.10
N LEU A 199 15.05 -14.52 -2.45
CA LEU A 199 16.49 -14.80 -2.37
C LEU A 199 17.08 -15.22 -3.70
N LEU A 200 16.34 -15.94 -4.54
CA LEU A 200 16.81 -16.27 -5.89
C LEU A 200 17.01 -15.00 -6.73
N ASN A 201 16.02 -14.10 -6.74
CA ASN A 201 16.15 -12.82 -7.45
C ASN A 201 17.30 -11.96 -6.89
N LEU A 202 17.46 -11.94 -5.55
CA LEU A 202 18.58 -11.26 -4.90
C LEU A 202 19.93 -11.85 -5.32
N CYS A 203 20.01 -13.19 -5.40
CA CYS A 203 21.23 -13.90 -5.76
C CYS A 203 21.62 -13.69 -7.23
N ASP A 204 20.64 -13.57 -8.12
CA ASP A 204 20.86 -13.21 -9.52
C ASP A 204 21.38 -11.77 -9.68
N ASP A 205 20.91 -10.83 -8.85
CA ASP A 205 21.28 -9.41 -8.95
C ASP A 205 22.65 -9.06 -8.35
N LEU A 206 23.07 -9.71 -7.26
CA LEU A 206 24.30 -9.34 -6.55
C LEU A 206 25.53 -10.14 -6.99
N VAL A 207 25.38 -11.03 -7.97
CA VAL A 207 26.40 -11.97 -8.48
C VAL A 207 26.84 -12.96 -7.39
N VAL A 208 26.78 -14.25 -7.71
CA VAL A 208 27.03 -15.36 -6.78
C VAL A 208 28.36 -15.21 -6.01
N ASP A 209 29.40 -14.70 -6.66
CA ASP A 209 30.72 -14.55 -6.06
C ASP A 209 30.74 -13.62 -4.84
N LYS A 210 30.02 -12.49 -4.85
CA LYS A 210 29.99 -11.58 -3.68
C LYS A 210 29.19 -12.22 -2.54
N ILE A 211 28.07 -12.86 -2.87
CA ILE A 211 27.13 -13.42 -1.90
C ILE A 211 27.72 -14.59 -1.12
N ARG A 212 28.56 -15.41 -1.76
CA ARG A 212 29.27 -16.52 -1.09
C ARG A 212 30.11 -16.07 0.10
N TRP A 213 30.62 -14.84 0.06
CA TRP A 213 31.40 -14.26 1.15
C TRP A 213 30.55 -13.44 2.13
N CYS A 214 29.24 -13.30 1.88
CA CYS A 214 28.35 -12.52 2.72
C CYS A 214 27.84 -13.31 3.93
N THR A 215 27.87 -12.68 5.09
CA THR A 215 27.17 -13.17 6.28
C THR A 215 25.71 -12.72 6.24
N PHE A 216 24.78 -13.67 6.38
CA PHE A 216 23.36 -13.36 6.45
C PHE A 216 22.88 -13.23 7.89
N MET A 217 22.09 -12.19 8.15
CA MET A 217 21.42 -11.95 9.43
C MET A 217 19.91 -11.92 9.21
N SER A 218 19.17 -12.60 10.08
CA SER A 218 17.70 -12.59 10.07
C SER A 218 17.21 -12.77 11.49
N ASP A 219 15.99 -12.29 11.77
CA ASP A 219 15.28 -12.48 13.03
C ASP A 219 14.80 -13.93 13.31
N GLN A 220 15.18 -14.88 12.45
CA GLN A 220 15.04 -16.34 12.60
C GLN A 220 13.61 -16.89 12.73
N GLN A 221 12.56 -16.10 12.50
CA GLN A 221 11.20 -16.62 12.66
C GLN A 221 10.80 -17.60 11.54
N LYS A 222 11.22 -17.34 10.28
CA LYS A 222 10.90 -18.20 9.12
C LYS A 222 11.97 -18.29 8.01
N VAL A 223 13.08 -17.57 8.15
CA VAL A 223 14.11 -17.41 7.10
C VAL A 223 15.11 -18.58 7.05
N THR A 224 15.29 -19.30 8.17
CA THR A 224 16.40 -20.24 8.43
C THR A 224 16.55 -21.38 7.42
N LEU A 225 15.50 -21.72 6.66
CA LEU A 225 15.50 -22.88 5.75
C LEU A 225 16.03 -22.60 4.34
N ASN A 226 16.20 -21.33 3.94
CA ASN A 226 16.51 -20.97 2.55
C ASN A 226 17.95 -20.50 2.31
N LEU A 227 18.74 -20.28 3.36
CA LEU A 227 20.13 -19.80 3.24
C LEU A 227 21.08 -20.81 2.59
N ASN A 228 20.71 -22.11 2.55
CA ASN A 228 21.47 -23.15 1.85
C ASN A 228 21.40 -23.06 0.31
N LEU A 229 20.57 -22.17 -0.25
CA LEU A 229 20.41 -22.03 -1.71
C LEU A 229 21.47 -21.14 -2.36
N CYS A 230 22.16 -20.29 -1.60
CA CYS A 230 23.21 -19.41 -2.12
C CYS A 230 24.64 -19.79 -1.65
N ASN A 231 24.81 -20.98 -1.03
CA ASN A 231 26.10 -21.62 -0.75
C ASN A 231 26.43 -22.67 -1.80
#